data_AF-A0A947PJ95-F1
#
_entry.id   AF-A0A947PJ95-F1
#
_cell.length_a   1.000
_cell.length_b   1.000
_cell.length_c   1.000
_cell.angle_alpha   90.00
_cell.angle_beta   90.00
_cell.angle_gamma   90.00
#
_symmetry.space_group_name_H-M   'P 1'
#
loop_
_entity.id
_entity.type
_entity.pdbx_description
1 polymer ?
#
loop_
_entity_poly.entity_id
_entity_poly.type
_entity_poly.pdbx_seq_one_letter_code
_entity_poly.pdbx_strand_id
1 'polypeptide(L)'
;MKRQHRLRLSKAATDAMVPSLASVAAFEQRIVDMFRHEWQLANLAGKAEVHQVARPLRSIAIVDLVPEDQYLYPEFLLFQRLFERHGLRAVIADPATFEWRDGVLWHGDLAIDLVYNRLTDFYLEQPSCTALREAYVQQAVVLTPHPQAHALYADKRHLALFSDAARLQALDVPQDTQDILLAHVPRTEVVDAADAQRLWDARRSLFFKPVAGFGSRAAYRGDKLTKRVWQDILAGDYVAQAFVAPGERVIDGADVTAADIATEAAPATAATKAMKYDLRAYTYECAVQWVAARLYQGQTTNFRTPGGGFAPVYSSAEASGASAQACASGGGTDGATPHASYVFLLEEGSGVHPVPHALYVALARGEATLEAMAGQTLRLADWFVRLKCGAPDVVVNETYSLVCFDAEGRVDPAHAPSAAQPPSAAPENTAWPTTAERDRMQELLFGKSQSPDASCAVFAVN
;
A
#
# COMPACT_ATOMS: atom_id res chain seq x y z
N MET A 1 -21.34 -4.50 -28.46
CA MET A 1 -21.51 -4.25 -27.01
C MET A 1 -20.72 -5.29 -26.23
N LYS A 2 -19.53 -4.96 -25.72
CA LYS A 2 -18.67 -5.88 -24.96
C LYS A 2 -19.00 -5.74 -23.46
N ARG A 3 -19.42 -6.82 -22.80
CA ARG A 3 -19.64 -6.86 -21.34
C ARG A 3 -18.28 -7.06 -20.65
N GLN A 4 -17.75 -6.03 -19.99
CA GLN A 4 -16.65 -6.19 -19.02
C GLN A 4 -17.19 -6.95 -17.80
N HIS A 5 -16.65 -8.14 -17.49
CA HIS A 5 -16.98 -8.82 -16.24
C HIS A 5 -16.41 -8.02 -15.07
N ARG A 6 -17.32 -7.48 -14.25
CA ARG A 6 -17.02 -6.84 -12.98
C ARG A 6 -16.78 -7.94 -11.94
N LEU A 7 -15.58 -8.01 -11.38
CA LEU A 7 -15.39 -8.70 -10.10
C LEU A 7 -16.10 -7.85 -9.04
N ARG A 8 -17.27 -8.29 -8.59
CA ARG A 8 -17.93 -7.74 -7.40
C ARG A 8 -17.70 -8.73 -6.28
N LEU A 9 -17.01 -8.29 -5.23
CA LEU A 9 -16.98 -9.04 -3.97
C LEU A 9 -18.41 -9.10 -3.42
N SER A 10 -18.81 -10.26 -2.89
CA SER A 10 -20.11 -10.39 -2.26
C SER A 10 -20.16 -9.51 -1.00
N LYS A 11 -21.36 -9.12 -0.56
CA LYS A 11 -21.56 -8.36 0.69
C LYS A 11 -20.93 -9.09 1.87
N ALA A 12 -21.10 -10.41 1.96
CA ALA A 12 -20.49 -11.24 2.99
C ALA A 12 -18.95 -11.28 2.95
N ALA A 13 -18.34 -11.28 1.77
CA ALA A 13 -16.88 -11.18 1.64
C ALA A 13 -16.38 -9.79 2.05
N THR A 14 -17.12 -8.74 1.68
CA THR A 14 -16.80 -7.35 2.07
C THR A 14 -16.93 -7.14 3.58
N ASP A 15 -17.98 -7.70 4.20
CA ASP A 15 -18.24 -7.61 5.64
C ASP A 15 -17.16 -8.33 6.47
N ALA A 16 -16.63 -9.45 5.98
CA ALA A 16 -15.51 -10.17 6.61
C ALA A 16 -14.16 -9.43 6.49
N MET A 17 -14.07 -8.44 5.60
CA MET A 17 -12.88 -7.62 5.36
C MET A 17 -12.94 -6.27 6.10
N VAL A 18 -14.05 -5.99 6.80
CA VAL A 18 -14.17 -4.81 7.66
C VAL A 18 -13.30 -5.01 8.90
N PRO A 19 -12.41 -4.05 9.24
CA PRO A 19 -11.59 -4.15 10.44
C PRO A 19 -12.44 -4.33 11.70
N SER A 20 -12.08 -5.28 12.55
CA SER A 20 -12.71 -5.43 13.87
C SER A 20 -12.35 -4.22 14.75
N LEU A 21 -13.19 -3.88 15.72
CA LEU A 21 -12.89 -2.79 16.67
C LEU A 21 -11.55 -3.01 17.41
N ALA A 22 -11.21 -4.26 17.71
CA ALA A 22 -9.92 -4.61 18.31
C ALA A 22 -8.75 -4.29 17.36
N SER A 23 -8.87 -4.62 16.08
CA SER A 23 -7.84 -4.31 15.07
C SER A 23 -7.67 -2.80 14.87
N VAL A 24 -8.76 -2.03 14.89
CA VAL A 24 -8.75 -0.57 14.83
C VAL A 24 -8.07 0.01 16.07
N ALA A 25 -8.41 -0.46 17.27
CA ALA A 25 -7.78 0.00 18.51
C ALA A 25 -6.27 -0.29 18.54
N ALA A 26 -5.86 -1.49 18.10
CA ALA A 26 -4.44 -1.84 18.00
C ALA A 26 -3.69 -0.98 16.97
N PHE A 27 -4.36 -0.65 15.86
CA PHE A 27 -3.84 0.25 14.83
C PHE A 27 -3.66 1.68 15.36
N GLU A 28 -4.70 2.25 15.97
CA GLU A 28 -4.66 3.56 16.63
C GLU A 28 -3.54 3.63 17.67
N GLN A 29 -3.39 2.58 18.49
CA GLN A 29 -2.32 2.49 19.48
C GLN A 29 -0.93 2.53 18.84
N ARG A 30 -0.68 1.79 17.76
CA ARG A 30 0.61 1.83 17.03
C ARG A 30 0.94 3.22 16.48
N ILE A 31 -0.06 3.97 16.02
CA ILE A 31 0.14 5.35 15.56
C ILE A 31 0.57 6.23 16.72
N VAL A 32 -0.10 6.16 17.87
CA VAL A 32 0.26 6.99 19.02
C VAL A 32 1.63 6.60 19.58
N ASP A 33 1.97 5.32 19.56
CA ASP A 33 3.28 4.83 20.01
C ASP A 33 4.42 5.32 19.11
N MET A 34 4.20 5.50 17.80
CA MET A 34 5.14 6.17 16.91
C MET A 34 5.50 7.58 17.44
N PHE A 35 4.51 8.42 17.75
CA PHE A 35 4.77 9.77 18.28
C PHE A 35 5.45 9.76 19.65
N ARG A 36 5.10 8.80 20.51
CA ARG A 36 5.80 8.60 21.79
C ARG A 36 7.24 8.16 21.58
N HIS A 37 7.51 7.35 20.55
CA HIS A 37 8.84 6.90 20.21
C HIS A 37 9.72 8.04 19.70
N GLU A 38 9.21 8.88 18.79
CA GLU A 38 9.88 10.12 18.35
C GLU A 38 10.28 11.01 19.55
N TRP A 39 9.35 11.17 20.50
CA TRP A 39 9.59 11.91 21.73
C TRP A 39 10.69 11.27 22.60
N GLN A 40 10.71 9.94 22.73
CA GLN A 40 11.73 9.22 23.48
C GLN A 40 13.11 9.37 22.83
N LEU A 41 13.21 9.19 21.50
CA LEU A 41 14.48 9.32 20.76
C LEU A 41 15.09 10.71 20.91
N ALA A 42 14.28 11.77 20.81
CA ALA A 42 14.76 13.14 20.99
C ALA A 42 15.30 13.39 22.41
N ASN A 43 14.66 12.83 23.44
CA ASN A 43 15.15 12.94 24.82
C ASN A 43 16.45 12.18 25.06
N LEU A 44 16.70 11.09 24.31
CA LEU A 44 17.96 10.33 24.38
C LEU A 44 19.10 11.06 23.65
N ALA A 45 18.82 11.71 22.52
CA ALA A 45 19.82 12.41 21.72
C ALA A 45 20.35 13.71 22.38
N GLY A 46 19.57 14.36 23.24
CA GLY A 46 19.91 15.65 23.84
C GLY A 46 20.52 15.62 25.26
N LYS A 47 20.71 14.44 25.88
CA LYS A 47 21.01 14.33 27.32
C LYS A 47 22.09 13.31 27.68
N ALA A 48 23.25 13.39 27.02
CA ALA A 48 24.43 12.60 27.40
C ALA A 48 25.03 12.99 28.77
N GLU A 49 24.73 14.18 29.31
CA GLU A 49 25.45 14.71 30.50
C GLU A 49 24.60 14.98 31.76
N VAL A 50 23.27 14.82 31.74
CA VAL A 50 22.46 15.10 32.94
C VAL A 50 21.44 14.00 33.16
N HIS A 51 21.49 13.36 34.34
CA HIS A 51 20.51 12.39 34.87
C HIS A 51 19.11 13.00 35.11
N GLN A 52 18.53 13.68 34.12
CA GLN A 52 17.13 14.09 34.16
C GLN A 52 16.26 12.95 33.65
N VAL A 53 15.36 12.47 34.52
CA VAL A 53 14.30 11.52 34.16
C VAL A 53 13.56 12.02 32.92
N ALA A 54 13.44 11.18 31.90
CA ALA A 54 12.72 11.51 30.67
C ALA A 54 11.28 11.87 31.02
N ARG A 55 10.87 13.11 30.71
CA ARG A 55 9.48 13.56 30.94
C ARG A 55 8.56 12.87 29.93
N PRO A 56 7.34 12.44 30.32
CA PRO A 56 6.40 11.86 29.37
C PRO A 56 5.93 12.91 28.36
N LEU A 57 5.56 12.46 27.16
CA LEU A 57 4.88 13.30 26.16
C LEU A 57 3.51 13.71 26.68
N ARG A 58 3.20 15.00 26.71
CA ARG A 58 1.93 15.53 27.25
C ARG A 58 1.12 16.32 26.21
N SER A 59 1.78 17.01 25.28
CA SER A 59 1.10 17.88 24.31
C SER A 59 1.62 17.71 22.89
N ILE A 60 0.68 17.67 21.94
CA ILE A 60 0.96 17.63 20.50
C ILE A 60 0.24 18.78 19.80
N ALA A 61 0.94 19.50 18.93
CA ALA A 61 0.30 20.41 17.98
C ALA A 61 0.32 19.83 16.56
N ILE A 62 -0.83 19.81 15.89
CA ILE A 62 -0.96 19.48 14.46
C ILE A 62 -0.91 20.81 13.70
N VAL A 63 0.11 21.00 12.87
CA VAL A 63 0.43 22.33 12.33
C VAL A 63 0.35 22.38 10.82
N ASP A 64 -0.51 23.26 10.30
CA ASP A 64 -0.60 23.61 8.87
C ASP A 64 -0.97 25.10 8.72
N LEU A 65 -0.84 25.69 7.53
CA LEU A 65 -1.27 27.05 7.27
C LEU A 65 -2.80 27.11 7.16
N VAL A 66 -3.44 28.05 7.87
CA VAL A 66 -4.90 28.22 7.92
C VAL A 66 -5.60 26.85 7.96
N PRO A 67 -5.43 26.05 9.03
CA PRO A 67 -5.75 24.63 9.01
C PRO A 67 -7.19 24.31 8.55
N GLU A 68 -8.16 25.14 8.92
CA GLU A 68 -9.58 24.99 8.59
C GLU A 68 -9.87 25.06 7.08
N ASP A 69 -9.01 25.75 6.32
CA ASP A 69 -9.12 25.86 4.86
C ASP A 69 -8.46 24.68 4.13
N GLN A 70 -7.74 23.82 4.86
CA GLN A 70 -7.05 22.67 4.26
C GLN A 70 -8.05 21.58 3.89
N TYR A 71 -7.89 21.01 2.69
CA TYR A 71 -8.73 19.91 2.22
C TYR A 71 -8.73 18.70 3.18
N LEU A 72 -7.62 18.49 3.89
CA LEU A 72 -7.43 17.41 4.85
C LEU A 72 -7.70 17.84 6.30
N TYR A 73 -8.35 18.99 6.56
CA TYR A 73 -8.75 19.39 7.91
C TYR A 73 -9.55 18.30 8.67
N PRO A 74 -10.44 17.51 8.02
CA PRO A 74 -11.07 16.37 8.69
C PRO A 74 -10.07 15.31 9.21
N GLU A 75 -8.95 15.09 8.51
CA GLU A 75 -7.86 14.22 8.98
C GLU A 75 -7.23 14.80 10.26
N PHE A 76 -7.06 16.13 10.34
CA PHE A 76 -6.48 16.77 11.52
C PHE A 76 -7.39 16.60 12.75
N LEU A 77 -8.70 16.71 12.58
CA LEU A 77 -9.68 16.45 13.63
C LEU A 77 -9.68 14.98 14.09
N LEU A 78 -9.46 14.03 13.16
CA LEU A 78 -9.32 12.61 13.52
C LEU A 78 -8.07 12.39 14.39
N PHE A 79 -6.92 12.94 14.00
CA PHE A 79 -5.69 12.84 14.78
C PHE A 79 -5.78 13.57 16.12
N GLN A 80 -6.42 14.73 16.19
CA GLN A 80 -6.64 15.44 17.44
C GLN A 80 -7.41 14.56 18.44
N ARG A 81 -8.55 14.00 18.01
CA ARG A 81 -9.36 13.10 18.86
C ARG A 81 -8.61 11.82 19.21
N LEU A 82 -7.80 11.29 18.30
CA LEU A 82 -6.93 10.14 18.55
C LEU A 82 -5.97 10.46 19.71
N PHE A 83 -5.24 11.57 19.63
CA PHE A 83 -4.31 11.96 20.70
C PHE A 83 -5.02 12.20 22.04
N GLU A 84 -6.17 12.89 22.02
CA GLU A 84 -6.98 13.15 23.24
C GLU A 84 -7.46 11.86 23.90
N ARG A 85 -7.94 10.89 23.11
CA ARG A 85 -8.34 9.56 23.61
C ARG A 85 -7.20 8.78 24.25
N HIS A 86 -5.96 9.08 23.85
CA HIS A 86 -4.75 8.48 24.42
C HIS A 86 -4.07 9.37 25.49
N GLY A 87 -4.81 10.33 26.05
CA GLY A 87 -4.39 11.12 27.21
C GLY A 87 -3.44 12.28 26.89
N LEU A 88 -3.31 12.66 25.63
CA LEU A 88 -2.46 13.77 25.18
C LEU A 88 -3.31 15.02 24.94
N ARG A 89 -2.80 16.19 25.32
CA ARG A 89 -3.40 17.48 24.95
C ARG A 89 -3.08 17.73 23.47
N ALA A 90 -4.09 17.85 22.62
CA ALA A 90 -3.88 18.06 21.19
C ALA A 90 -4.54 19.35 20.69
N VAL A 91 -3.78 20.15 19.93
CA VAL A 91 -4.28 21.37 19.28
C VAL A 91 -4.01 21.31 17.78
N ILE A 92 -4.88 21.92 16.98
CA ILE A 92 -4.64 22.19 15.56
C ILE A 92 -4.35 23.68 15.45
N ALA A 93 -3.20 24.06 14.88
CA ALA A 93 -2.71 25.42 14.96
C ALA A 93 -2.09 25.90 13.64
N ASP A 94 -2.29 27.18 13.32
CA ASP A 94 -1.50 27.88 12.33
C ASP A 94 -0.12 28.23 12.92
N PRO A 95 1.00 28.07 12.20
CA PRO A 95 2.33 28.35 12.74
C PRO A 95 2.49 29.78 13.29
N ALA A 96 1.76 30.77 12.75
CA ALA A 96 1.80 32.16 13.20
C ALA A 96 1.21 32.37 14.60
N THR A 97 0.49 31.38 15.14
CA THR A 97 -0.11 31.43 16.48
C THR A 97 0.83 30.97 17.59
N PHE A 98 2.02 30.46 17.25
CA PHE A 98 3.00 30.04 18.24
C PHE A 98 3.85 31.19 18.76
N GLU A 99 4.17 31.10 20.04
CA GLU A 99 5.15 31.96 20.70
C GLU A 99 6.34 31.11 21.17
N TRP A 100 7.55 31.55 20.85
CA TRP A 100 8.77 31.01 21.42
C TRP A 100 9.22 31.91 22.57
N ARG A 101 9.11 31.42 23.81
CA ARG A 101 9.46 32.18 25.02
C ARG A 101 9.98 31.27 26.11
N ASP A 102 11.00 31.75 26.85
CA ASP A 102 11.61 31.05 27.98
C ASP A 102 12.05 29.62 27.69
N GLY A 103 12.54 29.36 26.46
CA GLY A 103 13.00 28.03 26.07
C GLY A 103 11.89 27.02 25.78
N VAL A 104 10.64 27.46 25.62
CA VAL A 104 9.48 26.60 25.36
C VAL A 104 8.63 27.15 24.20
N LEU A 105 8.09 26.25 23.37
CA LEU A 105 7.12 26.60 22.33
C LEU A 105 5.71 26.62 22.94
N TRP A 106 4.99 27.72 22.78
CA TRP A 106 3.66 27.93 23.36
C TRP A 106 2.60 28.16 22.30
N HIS A 107 1.41 27.61 22.53
CA HIS A 107 0.18 27.97 21.84
C HIS A 107 -0.84 28.46 22.88
N GLY A 108 -1.00 29.77 22.99
CA GLY A 108 -1.68 30.38 24.15
C GLY A 108 -0.99 29.96 25.46
N ASP A 109 -1.74 29.34 26.37
CA ASP A 109 -1.22 28.86 27.66
C ASP A 109 -0.73 27.40 27.62
N LEU A 110 -0.74 26.75 26.45
CA LEU A 110 -0.31 25.37 26.30
C LEU A 110 1.16 25.32 25.83
N ALA A 111 2.04 24.80 26.68
CA ALA A 111 3.39 24.39 26.26
C ALA A 111 3.30 23.16 25.35
N ILE A 112 4.01 23.19 24.22
CA ILE A 112 3.99 22.14 23.18
C ILE A 112 5.25 21.29 23.26
N ASP A 113 5.08 19.99 23.41
CA ASP A 113 6.19 19.03 23.46
C ASP A 113 6.58 18.54 22.06
N LEU A 114 5.58 18.21 21.24
CA LEU A 114 5.76 17.68 19.90
C LEU A 114 4.87 18.39 18.90
N VAL A 115 5.41 18.64 17.71
CA VAL A 115 4.68 19.18 16.56
C VAL A 115 4.56 18.09 15.50
N TYR A 116 3.33 17.67 15.24
CA TYR A 116 2.98 16.89 14.07
C TYR A 116 2.89 17.83 12.86
N ASN A 117 3.97 17.88 12.10
CA ASN A 117 4.18 18.83 11.02
C ASN A 117 3.38 18.44 9.77
N ARG A 118 2.43 19.29 9.36
CA ARG A 118 1.65 19.14 8.12
C ARG A 118 1.97 20.24 7.09
N LEU A 119 2.88 21.16 7.42
CA LEU A 119 3.29 22.25 6.54
C LEU A 119 3.93 21.74 5.26
N THR A 120 3.65 22.44 4.16
CA THR A 120 4.39 22.28 2.90
C THR A 120 5.61 23.19 2.80
N ASP A 121 5.79 24.09 3.78
CA ASP A 121 7.06 24.77 4.04
C ASP A 121 7.98 23.83 4.82
N PHE A 122 8.54 22.85 4.11
CA PHE A 122 9.27 21.74 4.70
C PHE A 122 10.52 22.15 5.49
N TYR A 123 11.04 23.35 5.24
CA TYR A 123 12.25 23.89 5.87
C TYR A 123 11.95 25.02 6.87
N LEU A 124 10.67 25.33 7.11
CA LEU A 124 10.22 26.40 8.01
C LEU A 124 10.78 27.78 7.64
N GLU A 125 10.90 28.07 6.34
CA GLU A 125 11.52 29.29 5.82
C GLU A 125 10.59 30.50 5.94
N GLN A 126 9.28 30.28 5.89
CA GLN A 126 8.31 31.36 5.91
C GLN A 126 8.35 32.14 7.24
N PRO A 127 8.12 33.47 7.23
CA PRO A 127 8.14 34.28 8.45
C PRO A 127 7.18 33.79 9.53
N SER A 128 6.01 33.27 9.15
CA SER A 128 5.02 32.71 10.08
C SER A 128 5.55 31.50 10.86
N CYS A 129 6.57 30.81 10.34
CA CYS A 129 7.18 29.65 10.99
C CYS A 129 8.32 30.02 11.96
N THR A 130 8.62 31.31 12.17
CA THR A 130 9.80 31.74 12.93
C THR A 130 9.85 31.16 14.35
N ALA A 131 8.76 31.26 15.14
CA ALA A 131 8.73 30.72 16.50
C ALA A 131 8.95 29.20 16.53
N LEU A 132 8.30 28.47 15.61
CA LEU A 132 8.46 27.03 15.46
C LEU A 132 9.89 26.65 15.03
N ARG A 133 10.48 27.40 14.10
CA ARG A 133 11.86 27.21 13.64
C ARG A 133 12.87 27.40 14.77
N GLU A 134 12.74 28.48 15.55
CA GLU A 134 13.62 28.73 16.69
C GLU A 134 13.52 27.60 17.73
N ALA A 135 12.30 27.17 18.07
CA ALA A 135 12.09 26.06 19.00
C ALA A 135 12.71 24.74 18.49
N TYR A 136 12.60 24.46 17.19
CA TYR A 136 13.19 23.27 16.58
C TYR A 136 14.73 23.32 16.56
N VAL A 137 15.31 24.46 16.14
CA VAL A 137 16.77 24.65 16.10
C VAL A 137 17.39 24.54 17.50
N GLN A 138 16.69 25.03 18.53
CA GLN A 138 17.11 24.93 19.93
C GLN A 138 16.72 23.60 20.59
N GLN A 139 16.21 22.62 19.83
CA GLN A 139 15.80 21.29 20.29
C GLN A 139 14.78 21.32 21.45
N ALA A 140 13.97 22.37 21.54
CA ALA A 140 12.98 22.55 22.60
C ALA A 140 11.62 21.92 22.29
N VAL A 141 11.40 21.57 21.02
CA VAL A 141 10.22 20.85 20.55
C VAL A 141 10.67 19.70 19.64
N VAL A 142 9.96 18.58 19.70
CA VAL A 142 10.13 17.50 18.72
C VAL A 142 9.28 17.82 17.51
N LEU A 143 9.90 17.95 16.34
CA LEU A 143 9.19 18.22 15.09
C LEU A 143 9.20 16.95 14.23
N THR A 144 8.05 16.43 13.84
CA THR A 144 7.98 15.21 13.02
C THR A 144 6.88 15.29 11.94
N PRO A 145 7.19 15.05 10.66
CA PRO A 145 8.54 14.94 10.12
C PRO A 145 9.32 16.26 10.22
N HIS A 146 10.63 16.17 10.39
CA HIS A 146 11.54 17.31 10.50
C HIS A 146 12.19 17.67 9.14
N PRO A 147 12.71 18.90 8.95
CA PRO A 147 13.32 19.35 7.70
C PRO A 147 14.41 18.44 7.13
N GLN A 148 15.23 17.83 7.99
CA GLN A 148 16.26 16.88 7.53
C GLN A 148 15.66 15.59 6.96
N ALA A 149 14.57 15.05 7.54
CA ALA A 149 13.88 13.91 6.95
C ALA A 149 13.35 14.24 5.55
N HIS A 150 12.83 15.46 5.34
CA HIS A 150 12.45 15.92 4.01
C HIS A 150 13.64 15.97 3.05
N ALA A 151 14.75 16.58 3.47
CA ALA A 151 15.96 16.66 2.65
C ALA A 151 16.51 15.28 2.25
N LEU A 152 16.51 14.32 3.18
CA LEU A 152 17.05 12.97 2.96
C LEU A 152 16.13 12.05 2.16
N TYR A 153 14.82 12.17 2.32
CA TYR A 153 13.90 11.15 1.77
C TYR A 153 12.96 11.67 0.68
N ALA A 154 12.64 12.98 0.65
CA ALA A 154 11.65 13.53 -0.27
C ALA A 154 12.24 14.18 -1.54
N ASP A 155 13.56 14.41 -1.57
CA ASP A 155 14.24 14.99 -2.73
C ASP A 155 14.22 14.03 -3.92
N LYS A 156 13.57 14.44 -5.02
CA LYS A 156 13.40 13.59 -6.19
C LYS A 156 14.70 13.29 -6.94
N ARG A 157 15.79 14.03 -6.67
CA ARG A 157 17.12 13.70 -7.20
C ARG A 157 17.62 12.36 -6.68
N HIS A 158 17.14 11.91 -5.53
CA HIS A 158 17.45 10.57 -5.02
C HIS A 158 16.92 9.47 -5.93
N LEU A 159 15.82 9.69 -6.68
CA LEU A 159 15.33 8.72 -7.66
C LEU A 159 16.34 8.51 -8.81
N ALA A 160 17.12 9.54 -9.16
CA ALA A 160 18.19 9.40 -10.14
C ALA A 160 19.39 8.60 -9.60
N LEU A 161 19.60 8.61 -8.28
CA LEU A 161 20.58 7.73 -7.63
C LEU A 161 20.05 6.29 -7.55
N PHE A 162 18.82 6.11 -7.07
CA PHE A 162 18.21 4.79 -6.84
C PHE A 162 17.95 3.99 -8.12
N SER A 163 17.92 4.65 -9.28
CA SER A 163 17.76 4.00 -10.58
C SER A 163 19.06 3.90 -11.39
N ASP A 164 20.22 4.08 -10.74
CA ASP A 164 21.54 4.05 -11.38
C ASP A 164 22.48 3.00 -10.78
N ALA A 165 22.61 1.86 -11.48
CA ALA A 165 23.41 0.73 -11.03
C ALA A 165 24.88 1.10 -10.78
N ALA A 166 25.49 1.92 -11.63
CA ALA A 166 26.90 2.29 -11.48
C ALA A 166 27.12 3.17 -10.24
N ARG A 167 26.19 4.09 -9.95
CA ARG A 167 26.25 4.92 -8.75
C ARG A 167 25.96 4.11 -7.49
N LEU A 168 25.01 3.19 -7.52
CA LEU A 168 24.73 2.29 -6.39
C LEU A 168 25.94 1.40 -6.08
N GLN A 169 26.57 0.85 -7.11
CA GLN A 169 27.80 0.06 -6.96
C GLN A 169 28.95 0.89 -6.38
N ALA A 170 29.14 2.13 -6.85
CA ALA A 170 30.18 3.03 -6.33
C ALA A 170 29.96 3.47 -4.88
N LEU A 171 28.73 3.35 -4.36
CA LEU A 171 28.37 3.61 -2.96
C LEU A 171 28.39 2.34 -2.10
N ASP A 172 28.84 1.21 -2.64
CA ASP A 172 28.85 -0.09 -1.96
C ASP A 172 27.48 -0.52 -1.41
N VAL A 173 26.40 -0.18 -2.11
CA VAL A 173 25.04 -0.60 -1.74
C VAL A 173 24.93 -2.13 -1.87
N PRO A 174 24.38 -2.86 -0.88
CA PRO A 174 24.19 -4.32 -0.97
C PRO A 174 23.43 -4.77 -2.22
N GLN A 175 23.84 -5.89 -2.83
CA GLN A 175 23.30 -6.34 -4.12
C GLN A 175 21.79 -6.58 -4.09
N ASP A 176 21.27 -7.19 -3.02
CA ASP A 176 19.83 -7.41 -2.80
C ASP A 176 19.04 -6.09 -2.81
N THR A 177 19.61 -5.04 -2.22
CA THR A 177 19.04 -3.70 -2.22
C THR A 177 19.10 -3.07 -3.61
N GLN A 178 20.20 -3.25 -4.35
CA GLN A 178 20.31 -2.78 -5.74
C GLN A 178 19.25 -3.42 -6.63
N ASP A 179 19.06 -4.73 -6.51
CA ASP A 179 18.09 -5.49 -7.31
C ASP A 179 16.66 -4.96 -7.08
N ILE A 180 16.27 -4.72 -5.82
CA ILE A 180 14.97 -4.14 -5.46
C ILE A 180 14.82 -2.73 -6.04
N LEU A 181 15.82 -1.86 -5.87
CA LEU A 181 15.75 -0.48 -6.32
C LEU A 181 15.67 -0.39 -7.85
N LEU A 182 16.51 -1.14 -8.57
CA LEU A 182 16.56 -1.13 -10.03
C LEU A 182 15.32 -1.77 -10.68
N ALA A 183 14.70 -2.75 -10.02
CA ALA A 183 13.46 -3.35 -10.48
C ALA A 183 12.24 -2.42 -10.31
N HIS A 184 12.22 -1.60 -9.26
CA HIS A 184 11.00 -0.87 -8.85
C HIS A 184 11.06 0.65 -8.96
N VAL A 185 12.25 1.26 -9.04
CA VAL A 185 12.40 2.70 -9.26
C VAL A 185 12.60 2.97 -10.76
N PRO A 186 11.65 3.64 -11.43
CA PRO A 186 11.80 3.93 -12.86
C PRO A 186 13.02 4.80 -13.13
N ARG A 187 13.71 4.54 -14.24
CA ARG A 187 14.91 5.28 -14.65
C ARG A 187 14.65 6.78 -14.57
N THR A 188 15.48 7.47 -13.79
CA THR A 188 15.34 8.90 -13.54
C THR A 188 16.68 9.59 -13.79
N GLU A 189 16.63 10.77 -14.39
CA GLU A 189 17.79 11.64 -14.57
C GLU A 189 17.43 13.07 -14.13
N VAL A 190 18.43 13.79 -13.61
CA VAL A 190 18.28 15.23 -13.34
C VAL A 190 18.30 15.94 -14.69
N VAL A 191 17.37 16.87 -14.90
CA VAL A 191 17.30 17.63 -16.15
C VAL A 191 18.48 18.59 -16.20
N ASP A 192 19.29 18.47 -17.26
CA ASP A 192 20.39 19.39 -17.55
C ASP A 192 20.15 20.06 -18.92
N ALA A 193 20.50 21.34 -19.03
CA ALA A 193 20.35 22.10 -20.26
C ALA A 193 21.19 21.53 -21.42
N ALA A 194 22.33 20.90 -21.13
CA ALA A 194 23.16 20.23 -22.14
C ALA A 194 22.45 19.04 -22.80
N ASP A 195 21.52 18.40 -22.08
CA ASP A 195 20.74 17.26 -22.56
C ASP A 195 19.38 17.65 -23.15
N ALA A 196 19.11 18.95 -23.29
CA ALA A 196 17.79 19.45 -23.62
C ALA A 196 17.18 18.85 -24.90
N GLN A 197 17.97 18.75 -25.98
CA GLN A 197 17.46 18.19 -27.24
C GLN A 197 17.12 16.70 -27.10
N ARG A 198 18.01 15.92 -26.46
CA ARG A 198 17.81 14.48 -26.19
C ARG A 198 16.55 14.24 -25.36
N LEU A 199 16.39 14.99 -24.28
CA LEU A 199 15.22 14.92 -23.39
C LEU A 199 13.93 15.32 -24.12
N TRP A 200 13.97 16.38 -24.93
CA TRP A 200 12.83 16.83 -25.71
C TRP A 200 12.39 15.78 -26.73
N ASP A 201 13.32 15.14 -27.43
CA ASP A 201 13.01 14.10 -28.41
C ASP A 201 12.43 12.85 -27.74
N ALA A 202 12.98 12.45 -26.59
CA ALA A 202 12.50 11.32 -25.80
C ALA A 202 11.21 11.61 -24.99
N ARG A 203 10.79 12.88 -24.88
CA ARG A 203 9.78 13.36 -23.90
C ARG A 203 8.51 12.53 -23.82
N ARG A 204 8.03 11.94 -24.91
CA ARG A 204 6.77 11.17 -24.91
C ARG A 204 6.82 9.94 -24.01
N SER A 205 8.02 9.45 -23.70
CA SER A 205 8.29 8.34 -22.78
C SER A 205 8.67 8.80 -21.37
N LEU A 206 8.64 10.11 -21.10
CA LEU A 206 9.13 10.71 -19.87
C LEU A 206 8.02 11.46 -19.11
N PHE A 207 8.23 11.60 -17.82
CA PHE A 207 7.44 12.40 -16.90
C PHE A 207 8.38 13.36 -16.16
N PHE A 208 8.08 14.66 -16.21
CA PHE A 208 8.92 15.70 -15.64
C PHE A 208 8.36 16.17 -14.30
N LYS A 209 9.21 16.21 -13.27
CA LYS A 209 8.81 16.54 -11.90
C LYS A 209 9.77 17.57 -11.29
N PRO A 210 9.29 18.63 -10.63
CA PRO A 210 10.15 19.54 -9.90
C PRO A 210 10.78 18.85 -8.70
N VAL A 211 12.05 19.14 -8.43
CA VAL A 211 12.85 18.49 -7.38
C VAL A 211 12.14 18.55 -6.01
N ALA A 212 11.79 19.75 -5.55
CA ALA A 212 11.18 19.99 -4.23
C ALA A 212 9.65 20.22 -4.26
N GLY A 213 8.96 19.86 -5.34
CA GLY A 213 7.50 20.11 -5.44
C GLY A 213 6.63 19.12 -4.66
N PHE A 214 5.48 19.61 -4.16
CA PHE A 214 4.43 18.85 -3.49
C PHE A 214 3.09 18.91 -4.25
N GLY A 215 2.17 18.01 -3.90
CA GLY A 215 0.80 18.01 -4.44
C GLY A 215 0.68 17.89 -5.96
N SER A 216 1.67 17.28 -6.62
CA SER A 216 1.76 17.19 -8.09
C SER A 216 1.73 18.53 -8.83
N ARG A 217 2.07 19.64 -8.14
CA ARG A 217 2.19 20.96 -8.76
C ARG A 217 3.36 20.96 -9.73
N ALA A 218 3.13 21.55 -10.91
CA ALA A 218 4.10 21.65 -12.00
C ALA A 218 4.72 20.30 -12.43
N ALA A 219 3.98 19.21 -12.30
CA ALA A 219 4.41 17.88 -12.74
C ALA A 219 3.75 17.56 -14.10
N TYR A 220 4.54 17.15 -15.09
CA TYR A 220 4.10 17.10 -16.48
C TYR A 220 4.35 15.75 -17.15
N ARG A 221 3.31 15.22 -17.83
CA ARG A 221 3.51 14.15 -18.80
C ARG A 221 4.20 14.71 -20.05
N GLY A 222 5.28 14.09 -20.47
CA GLY A 222 6.11 14.61 -21.56
C GLY A 222 5.41 14.61 -22.93
N ASP A 223 4.46 13.70 -23.18
CA ASP A 223 3.61 13.70 -24.38
C ASP A 223 2.61 14.86 -24.44
N LYS A 224 2.46 15.63 -23.34
CA LYS A 224 1.56 16.78 -23.22
C LYS A 224 2.31 18.10 -23.00
N LEU A 225 3.63 18.10 -23.14
CA LEU A 225 4.44 19.31 -22.99
C LEU A 225 4.27 20.29 -24.15
N THR A 226 4.19 21.58 -23.80
CA THR A 226 4.33 22.68 -24.74
C THR A 226 5.77 23.19 -24.74
N LYS A 227 6.17 23.91 -25.81
CA LYS A 227 7.51 24.53 -25.86
C LYS A 227 7.74 25.54 -24.73
N ARG A 228 6.70 26.25 -24.28
CA ARG A 228 6.80 27.19 -23.16
C ARG A 228 7.12 26.45 -21.86
N VAL A 229 6.32 25.44 -21.52
CA VAL A 229 6.54 24.64 -20.30
C VAL A 229 7.91 23.97 -20.35
N TRP A 230 8.39 23.59 -21.53
CA TRP A 230 9.75 23.06 -21.68
C TRP A 230 10.84 24.05 -21.30
N GLN A 231 10.71 25.32 -21.70
CA GLN A 231 11.65 26.36 -21.26
C GLN A 231 11.58 26.56 -19.74
N ASP A 232 10.38 26.52 -19.15
CA ASP A 232 10.22 26.59 -17.70
C ASP A 232 10.88 25.40 -16.97
N ILE A 233 10.82 24.20 -17.57
CA ILE A 233 11.49 23.00 -17.05
C ILE A 233 13.02 23.15 -17.12
N LEU A 234 13.56 23.65 -18.24
CA LEU A 234 15.01 23.85 -18.41
C LEU A 234 15.57 24.94 -17.51
N ALA A 235 14.76 25.96 -17.19
CA ALA A 235 15.14 27.06 -16.32
C ALA A 235 14.99 26.73 -14.82
N GLY A 236 14.39 25.59 -14.47
CA GLY A 236 14.12 25.20 -13.09
C GLY A 236 14.70 23.84 -12.73
N ASP A 237 14.64 23.50 -11.43
CA ASP A 237 15.14 22.23 -10.93
C ASP A 237 14.12 21.11 -11.17
N TYR A 238 14.37 20.30 -12.19
CA TYR A 238 13.52 19.17 -12.57
C TYR A 238 14.29 17.85 -12.64
N VAL A 239 13.54 16.77 -12.47
CA VAL A 239 13.96 15.42 -12.88
C VAL A 239 13.08 14.95 -14.03
N ALA A 240 13.66 14.20 -14.95
CA ALA A 240 12.97 13.43 -15.98
C ALA A 240 12.97 11.96 -15.58
N GLN A 241 11.78 11.38 -15.44
CA GLN A 241 11.62 9.98 -15.05
C GLN A 241 10.90 9.21 -16.16
N ALA A 242 11.32 7.97 -16.41
CA ALA A 242 10.64 7.06 -17.31
C ALA A 242 9.15 6.95 -16.94
N PHE A 243 8.29 7.09 -17.94
CA PHE A 243 6.85 7.05 -17.73
C PHE A 243 6.39 5.62 -17.41
N VAL A 244 5.71 5.47 -16.29
CA VAL A 244 5.00 4.25 -15.91
C VAL A 244 3.50 4.50 -15.99
N ALA A 245 2.81 3.70 -16.78
CA ALA A 245 1.36 3.79 -16.89
C ALA A 245 0.72 3.38 -15.55
N PRO A 246 -0.17 4.21 -14.97
CA PRO A 246 -0.86 3.84 -13.75
C PRO A 246 -1.83 2.69 -14.01
N GLY A 247 -2.01 1.81 -13.02
CA GLY A 247 -3.08 0.82 -13.05
C GLY A 247 -4.45 1.49 -13.05
N GLU A 248 -5.44 0.83 -13.63
CA GLU A 248 -6.82 1.31 -13.68
C GLU A 248 -7.79 0.31 -13.04
N ARG A 249 -8.82 0.83 -12.37
CA ARG A 249 -9.96 0.10 -11.81
C ARG A 249 -11.26 0.72 -12.31
N VAL A 250 -12.19 -0.12 -12.74
CA VAL A 250 -13.53 0.35 -13.12
C VAL A 250 -14.37 0.45 -11.86
N ILE A 251 -14.88 1.64 -11.58
CA ILE A 251 -15.86 1.89 -10.52
C ILE A 251 -17.24 2.01 -11.17
N ASP A 252 -18.22 1.37 -10.57
CA ASP A 252 -19.62 1.55 -10.94
C ASP A 252 -20.05 2.93 -10.46
N GLY A 253 -20.36 3.82 -11.40
CA GLY A 253 -20.71 5.21 -11.10
C GLY A 253 -22.07 5.32 -10.44
N ALA A 254 -22.15 5.00 -9.16
CA ALA A 254 -23.23 5.47 -8.34
C ALA A 254 -22.74 6.73 -7.65
N ASP A 255 -23.37 7.86 -7.97
CA ASP A 255 -23.50 8.96 -7.02
C ASP A 255 -24.30 8.40 -5.84
N VAL A 256 -23.66 7.58 -4.99
CA VAL A 256 -24.25 7.10 -3.74
C VAL A 256 -24.05 8.22 -2.76
N THR A 257 -25.10 9.00 -2.54
CA THR A 257 -25.12 9.87 -1.36
C THR A 257 -25.27 9.00 -0.12
N ALA A 258 -24.83 9.48 1.05
CA ALA A 258 -25.03 8.75 2.30
C ALA A 258 -26.51 8.38 2.57
N ALA A 259 -27.45 9.09 1.94
CA ALA A 259 -28.88 8.78 2.00
C ALA A 259 -29.28 7.55 1.16
N ASP A 260 -28.60 7.29 0.03
CA ASP A 260 -28.90 6.17 -0.87
C ASP A 260 -28.45 4.81 -0.30
N ILE A 261 -27.55 4.80 0.69
CA ILE A 261 -27.13 3.59 1.42
C ILE A 261 -28.27 3.06 2.30
N ALA A 262 -29.18 3.93 2.75
CA ALA A 262 -30.27 3.57 3.66
C ALA A 262 -31.49 2.98 2.95
N THR A 263 -31.64 3.22 1.65
CA THR A 263 -32.78 2.77 0.85
C THR A 263 -32.27 1.98 -0.34
N GLU A 264 -32.41 0.65 -0.32
CA GLU A 264 -31.92 -0.31 -1.34
C GLU A 264 -32.57 -0.17 -2.74
N ALA A 265 -32.72 1.05 -3.26
CA ALA A 265 -33.25 1.33 -4.59
C ALA A 265 -32.15 1.94 -5.45
N ALA A 266 -31.44 1.09 -6.21
CA ALA A 266 -30.42 1.55 -7.15
C ALA A 266 -31.05 2.22 -8.40
N PRO A 267 -30.64 3.43 -8.80
CA PRO A 267 -31.07 4.01 -10.07
C PRO A 267 -30.39 3.31 -11.27
N ALA A 268 -31.16 3.11 -12.34
CA ALA A 268 -30.88 2.18 -13.43
C ALA A 268 -29.89 2.67 -14.53
N THR A 269 -29.13 3.74 -14.31
CA THR A 269 -28.22 4.28 -15.35
C THR A 269 -26.94 4.87 -14.76
N ALA A 270 -26.16 4.04 -14.07
CA ALA A 270 -24.83 4.37 -13.56
C ALA A 270 -23.76 4.13 -14.65
N ALA A 271 -23.14 5.19 -15.17
CA ALA A 271 -22.03 5.07 -16.11
C ALA A 271 -20.79 4.47 -15.42
N THR A 272 -20.26 3.35 -15.92
CA THR A 272 -18.97 2.79 -15.47
C THR A 272 -17.84 3.74 -15.76
N LYS A 273 -17.02 4.04 -14.75
CA LYS A 273 -15.88 4.96 -14.90
C LYS A 273 -14.58 4.25 -14.59
N ALA A 274 -13.67 4.19 -15.57
CA ALA A 274 -12.29 3.78 -15.31
C ALA A 274 -11.57 4.87 -14.51
N MET A 275 -10.98 4.47 -13.39
CA MET A 275 -10.27 5.32 -12.45
C MET A 275 -8.85 4.78 -12.33
N LYS A 276 -7.86 5.67 -12.42
CA LYS A 276 -6.48 5.32 -12.15
C LYS A 276 -6.28 5.15 -10.65
N TYR A 277 -5.32 4.34 -10.25
CA TYR A 277 -4.95 4.22 -8.86
C TYR A 277 -3.45 4.26 -8.64
N ASP A 278 -3.08 4.71 -7.43
CA ASP A 278 -1.78 4.47 -6.85
C ASP A 278 -1.94 3.84 -5.46
N LEU A 279 -0.88 3.16 -5.00
CA LEU A 279 -0.78 2.60 -3.65
C LEU A 279 0.23 3.43 -2.85
N ARG A 280 -0.10 3.70 -1.60
CA ARG A 280 0.74 4.41 -0.63
C ARG A 280 1.01 3.53 0.56
N ALA A 281 2.26 3.12 0.72
CA ALA A 281 2.75 2.51 1.95
C ALA A 281 3.16 3.62 2.93
N TYR A 282 2.61 3.59 4.13
CA TYR A 282 3.00 4.45 5.24
C TYR A 282 4.02 3.68 6.06
N THR A 283 5.17 4.29 6.33
CA THR A 283 6.30 3.59 6.93
C THR A 283 6.83 4.31 8.15
N TYR A 284 7.31 3.53 9.11
CA TYR A 284 8.01 3.98 10.31
C TYR A 284 9.02 2.91 10.72
N GLU A 285 10.23 3.30 11.11
CA GLU A 285 11.31 2.36 11.50
C GLU A 285 11.50 1.17 10.56
N CYS A 286 11.57 1.44 9.25
CA CYS A 286 11.71 0.41 8.21
C CYS A 286 10.54 -0.59 8.12
N ALA A 287 9.44 -0.39 8.84
CA ALA A 287 8.23 -1.19 8.77
C ALA A 287 7.11 -0.46 8.01
N VAL A 288 6.33 -1.20 7.23
CA VAL A 288 5.08 -0.70 6.63
C VAL A 288 3.99 -0.76 7.69
N GLN A 289 3.50 0.39 8.14
CA GLN A 289 2.44 0.49 9.13
C GLN A 289 1.05 0.26 8.53
N TRP A 290 0.81 0.77 7.31
CA TRP A 290 -0.40 0.49 6.53
C TRP A 290 -0.23 0.83 5.06
N VAL A 291 -1.18 0.36 4.24
CA VAL A 291 -1.28 0.70 2.82
C VAL A 291 -2.64 1.31 2.52
N ALA A 292 -2.66 2.41 1.78
CA ALA A 292 -3.89 3.03 1.27
C ALA A 292 -3.80 3.21 -0.24
N ALA A 293 -4.91 3.09 -0.95
CA ALA A 293 -4.99 3.43 -2.35
C ALA A 293 -5.54 4.84 -2.53
N ARG A 294 -5.21 5.48 -3.65
CA ARG A 294 -5.90 6.68 -4.11
C ARG A 294 -6.44 6.46 -5.50
N LEU A 295 -7.73 6.71 -5.67
CA LEU A 295 -8.42 6.64 -6.95
C LEU A 295 -8.54 8.04 -7.54
N TYR A 296 -8.21 8.21 -8.81
CA TYR A 296 -8.21 9.52 -9.46
C TYR A 296 -8.44 9.45 -10.96
N GLN A 297 -8.68 10.61 -11.56
CA GLN A 297 -8.68 10.80 -13.01
C GLN A 297 -7.76 11.93 -13.42
N GLY A 298 -7.39 11.95 -14.70
CA GLY A 298 -6.50 12.96 -15.25
C GLY A 298 -5.05 12.48 -15.32
N GLN A 299 -4.12 13.44 -15.36
CA GLN A 299 -2.69 13.17 -15.53
C GLN A 299 -1.99 12.86 -14.19
N THR A 300 -2.45 13.47 -13.11
CA THR A 300 -1.86 13.39 -11.77
C THR A 300 -2.92 13.05 -10.73
N THR A 301 -2.49 12.44 -9.63
CA THR A 301 -3.38 12.07 -8.53
C THR A 301 -4.04 13.30 -7.93
N ASN A 302 -5.36 13.24 -7.74
CA ASN A 302 -6.17 14.30 -7.14
C ASN A 302 -7.36 13.72 -6.37
N PHE A 303 -7.91 14.51 -5.46
CA PHE A 303 -9.05 14.15 -4.62
C PHE A 303 -10.36 14.88 -5.02
N ARG A 304 -10.37 15.58 -6.17
CA ARG A 304 -11.46 16.49 -6.55
C ARG A 304 -12.47 15.87 -7.51
N THR A 305 -12.16 14.69 -8.06
CA THR A 305 -13.03 14.03 -9.02
C THR A 305 -14.06 13.18 -8.28
N PRO A 306 -15.38 13.28 -8.59
CA PRO A 306 -16.38 12.36 -8.07
C PRO A 306 -15.99 10.88 -8.30
N GLY A 307 -16.12 10.05 -7.26
CA GLY A 307 -15.66 8.66 -7.23
C GLY A 307 -14.14 8.48 -7.05
N GLY A 308 -13.38 9.58 -6.95
CA GLY A 308 -11.97 9.58 -6.57
C GLY A 308 -11.78 9.83 -5.08
N GLY A 309 -10.56 9.63 -4.59
CA GLY A 309 -10.19 9.82 -3.19
C GLY A 309 -9.46 8.62 -2.60
N PHE A 310 -9.44 8.52 -1.27
CA PHE A 310 -8.86 7.36 -0.60
C PHE A 310 -9.72 6.12 -0.84
N ALA A 311 -9.05 4.98 -1.03
CA ALA A 311 -9.68 3.68 -1.14
C ALA A 311 -8.92 2.67 -0.28
N PRO A 312 -9.64 1.73 0.37
CA PRO A 312 -9.01 0.66 1.13
C PRO A 312 -8.24 -0.27 0.19
N VAL A 313 -7.13 -0.80 0.70
CA VAL A 313 -6.35 -1.86 0.04
C VAL A 313 -6.58 -3.12 0.84
N TYR A 314 -6.93 -4.19 0.14
CA TYR A 314 -7.12 -5.49 0.75
C TYR A 314 -6.08 -6.44 0.17
N SER A 315 -5.33 -7.09 1.05
CA SER A 315 -4.45 -8.19 0.65
C SER A 315 -5.18 -9.53 0.73
N SER A 316 -4.76 -10.50 -0.09
CA SER A 316 -5.26 -11.87 0.00
C SER A 316 -4.93 -12.55 1.33
N ALA A 317 -3.87 -12.10 2.02
CA ALA A 317 -3.50 -12.55 3.37
C ALA A 317 -4.53 -12.12 4.42
N GLU A 318 -4.96 -10.85 4.39
CA GLU A 318 -6.02 -10.33 5.27
C GLU A 318 -7.39 -10.94 4.96
N ALA A 319 -7.69 -11.22 3.69
CA ALA A 319 -8.88 -11.96 3.28
C ALA A 319 -8.89 -13.43 3.74
N SER A 320 -7.72 -13.98 4.07
CA SER A 320 -7.53 -15.36 4.54
C SER A 320 -7.34 -15.46 6.06
N GLY A 321 -7.40 -14.34 6.79
CA GLY A 321 -7.16 -14.29 8.24
C GLY A 321 -5.68 -14.46 8.64
N ALA A 322 -4.75 -14.44 7.69
CA ALA A 322 -3.32 -14.46 7.98
C ALA A 322 -2.84 -13.01 8.13
N SER A 323 -2.61 -12.57 9.37
CA SER A 323 -1.92 -11.30 9.59
C SER A 323 -0.56 -11.36 8.88
N ALA A 324 -0.24 -10.30 8.13
CA ALA A 324 1.12 -10.06 7.65
C ALA A 324 1.99 -9.64 8.85
N GLN A 325 2.23 -10.58 9.76
CA GLN A 325 3.15 -10.41 10.87
C GLN A 325 4.39 -11.24 10.55
N ALA A 326 5.26 -10.68 9.71
CA ALA A 326 6.64 -11.11 9.70
C ALA A 326 7.27 -10.71 11.04
N CYS A 327 7.80 -11.71 11.74
CA CYS A 327 8.66 -11.62 12.93
C CYS A 327 7.99 -11.17 14.24
N ALA A 328 7.28 -12.09 14.91
CA ALA A 328 7.42 -12.31 16.35
C ALA A 328 6.76 -13.64 16.75
N SER A 329 7.52 -14.51 17.41
CA SER A 329 7.05 -15.73 18.07
C SER A 329 6.06 -15.44 19.20
N GLY A 330 4.99 -16.23 19.30
CA GLY A 330 4.15 -16.31 20.50
C GLY A 330 2.66 -16.45 20.19
N GLY A 331 2.10 -17.62 20.48
CA GLY A 331 0.77 -18.04 20.04
C GLY A 331 -0.42 -17.31 20.66
N GLY A 332 -1.53 -17.38 19.93
CA GLY A 332 -2.87 -17.01 20.39
C GLY A 332 -3.90 -17.66 19.46
N THR A 333 -4.73 -18.53 20.01
CA THR A 333 -5.84 -19.21 19.33
C THR A 333 -7.02 -18.24 19.19
N ASP A 334 -7.39 -17.89 17.95
CA ASP A 334 -8.64 -17.17 17.68
C ASP A 334 -9.50 -17.91 16.66
N GLY A 335 -10.80 -18.00 16.97
CA GLY A 335 -11.79 -18.89 16.35
C GLY A 335 -12.24 -18.53 14.94
N ALA A 336 -11.32 -18.23 14.03
CA ALA A 336 -11.61 -18.16 12.60
C ALA A 336 -11.88 -19.58 12.06
N THR A 337 -12.96 -19.75 11.28
CA THR A 337 -13.16 -21.02 10.55
C THR A 337 -12.00 -21.14 9.55
N PRO A 338 -11.13 -22.15 9.67
CA PRO A 338 -9.90 -22.18 8.90
C PRO A 338 -10.20 -22.37 7.41
N HIS A 339 -9.38 -21.79 6.53
CA HIS A 339 -9.47 -21.96 5.08
C HIS A 339 -8.10 -22.42 4.54
N ALA A 340 -8.10 -23.11 3.40
CA ALA A 340 -6.88 -23.54 2.73
C ALA A 340 -7.04 -23.52 1.20
N SER A 341 -5.93 -23.31 0.48
CA SER A 341 -5.85 -23.46 -0.96
C SER A 341 -5.44 -24.87 -1.35
N TYR A 342 -6.18 -25.46 -2.28
CA TYR A 342 -5.89 -26.77 -2.88
C TYR A 342 -5.63 -26.57 -4.37
N VAL A 343 -4.41 -26.91 -4.78
CA VAL A 343 -3.92 -26.66 -6.13
C VAL A 343 -3.87 -27.98 -6.91
N PHE A 344 -4.29 -27.96 -8.16
CA PHE A 344 -4.24 -29.09 -9.07
C PHE A 344 -3.64 -28.69 -10.42
N LEU A 345 -2.82 -29.55 -11.00
CA LEU A 345 -2.43 -29.49 -12.40
C LEU A 345 -3.32 -30.44 -13.20
N LEU A 346 -3.90 -29.96 -14.29
CA LEU A 346 -4.77 -30.72 -15.18
C LEU A 346 -4.04 -30.93 -16.50
N GLU A 347 -3.70 -32.19 -16.76
CA GLU A 347 -3.03 -32.63 -17.97
C GLU A 347 -4.07 -33.32 -18.88
N GLU A 348 -4.09 -32.92 -20.15
CA GLU A 348 -5.01 -33.50 -21.13
C GLU A 348 -4.63 -34.97 -21.40
N GLY A 349 -5.50 -35.89 -21.00
CA GLY A 349 -5.29 -37.35 -21.14
C GLY A 349 -4.63 -38.05 -19.94
N SER A 350 -3.81 -37.35 -19.15
CA SER A 350 -3.06 -37.94 -18.02
C SER A 350 -3.69 -37.70 -16.64
N GLY A 351 -4.62 -36.74 -16.53
CA GLY A 351 -5.52 -36.61 -15.38
C GLY A 351 -5.30 -35.38 -14.48
N VAL A 352 -5.86 -35.45 -13.27
CA VAL A 352 -5.83 -34.39 -12.25
C VAL A 352 -4.77 -34.70 -11.22
N HIS A 353 -3.77 -33.81 -11.08
CA HIS A 353 -2.61 -33.99 -10.22
C HIS A 353 -2.65 -32.98 -9.06
N PRO A 354 -2.90 -33.40 -7.80
CA PRO A 354 -2.87 -32.50 -6.66
C PRO A 354 -1.43 -32.04 -6.38
N VAL A 355 -1.25 -30.74 -6.19
CA VAL A 355 0.03 -30.12 -5.85
C VAL A 355 -0.03 -29.62 -4.41
N PRO A 356 0.87 -30.07 -3.51
CA PRO A 356 0.97 -29.51 -2.18
C PRO A 356 1.16 -27.99 -2.24
N HIS A 357 0.39 -27.24 -1.47
CA HIS A 357 0.40 -25.78 -1.55
C HIS A 357 1.81 -25.18 -1.34
N ALA A 358 2.58 -25.72 -0.39
CA ALA A 358 3.96 -25.30 -0.16
C ALA A 358 4.87 -25.51 -1.39
N LEU A 359 4.68 -26.61 -2.12
CA LEU A 359 5.42 -26.89 -3.36
C LEU A 359 5.00 -25.92 -4.47
N TYR A 360 3.72 -25.63 -4.60
CA TYR A 360 3.22 -24.63 -5.55
C TYR A 360 3.79 -23.23 -5.28
N VAL A 361 3.83 -22.80 -4.01
CA VAL A 361 4.44 -21.51 -3.63
C VAL A 361 5.93 -21.46 -3.99
N ALA A 362 6.68 -22.54 -3.72
CA ALA A 362 8.09 -22.62 -4.09
C ALA A 362 8.29 -22.58 -5.61
N LEU A 363 7.43 -23.27 -6.38
CA LEU A 363 7.45 -23.23 -7.85
C LEU A 363 7.16 -21.82 -8.40
N ALA A 364 6.15 -21.13 -7.86
CA ALA A 364 5.77 -19.78 -8.27
C ALA A 364 6.85 -18.73 -7.95
N ARG A 365 7.71 -18.99 -6.96
CA ARG A 365 8.85 -18.13 -6.59
C ARG A 365 10.14 -18.48 -7.31
N GLY A 366 10.15 -19.52 -8.15
CA GLY A 366 11.36 -20.03 -8.79
C GLY A 366 12.32 -20.73 -7.81
N GLU A 367 11.83 -21.13 -6.63
CA GLU A 367 12.59 -21.79 -5.57
C GLU A 367 12.55 -23.33 -5.69
N ALA A 368 11.72 -23.88 -6.58
CA ALA A 368 11.59 -25.31 -6.84
C ALA A 368 11.40 -25.61 -8.33
N THR A 369 11.62 -26.87 -8.70
CA THR A 369 11.38 -27.40 -10.05
C THR A 369 10.50 -28.65 -10.01
N LEU A 370 9.76 -28.88 -11.09
CA LEU A 370 9.01 -30.11 -11.37
C LEU A 370 9.52 -30.71 -12.69
N GLU A 371 10.62 -31.46 -12.63
CA GLU A 371 11.24 -32.07 -13.82
C GLU A 371 10.26 -32.94 -14.63
N ALA A 372 9.32 -33.61 -13.96
CA ALA A 372 8.31 -34.43 -14.60
C ALA A 372 7.39 -33.64 -15.55
N MET A 373 7.28 -32.32 -15.36
CA MET A 373 6.43 -31.42 -16.14
C MET A 373 7.26 -30.54 -17.09
N ALA A 374 8.57 -30.78 -17.21
CA ALA A 374 9.48 -29.97 -18.03
C ALA A 374 9.02 -29.87 -19.49
N GLY A 375 9.04 -28.65 -20.03
CA GLY A 375 8.62 -28.33 -21.39
C GLY A 375 7.11 -28.40 -21.63
N GLN A 376 6.28 -28.60 -20.60
CA GLN A 376 4.83 -28.71 -20.74
C GLN A 376 4.11 -27.40 -20.41
N THR A 377 2.94 -27.20 -21.03
CA THR A 377 1.95 -26.20 -20.63
C THR A 377 0.74 -26.94 -20.08
N LEU A 378 0.45 -26.74 -18.80
CA LEU A 378 -0.64 -27.41 -18.10
C LEU A 378 -1.71 -26.40 -17.68
N ARG A 379 -2.91 -26.90 -17.41
CA ARG A 379 -3.96 -26.09 -16.79
C ARG A 379 -3.83 -26.19 -15.27
N LEU A 380 -3.86 -25.06 -14.59
CA LEU A 380 -3.75 -24.96 -13.14
C LEU A 380 -5.13 -24.65 -12.58
N ALA A 381 -5.59 -25.43 -11.61
CA ALA A 381 -6.77 -25.14 -10.81
C ALA A 381 -6.35 -24.81 -9.37
N ASP A 382 -6.80 -23.68 -8.82
CA ASP A 382 -6.62 -23.34 -7.40
C ASP A 382 -7.99 -23.14 -6.76
N TRP A 383 -8.31 -24.03 -5.82
CA TRP A 383 -9.56 -24.06 -5.08
C TRP A 383 -9.32 -23.53 -3.67
N PHE A 384 -9.98 -22.43 -3.35
CA PHE A 384 -10.05 -21.92 -1.99
C PHE A 384 -11.17 -22.64 -1.26
N VAL A 385 -10.85 -23.26 -0.13
CA VAL A 385 -11.73 -24.23 0.56
C VAL A 385 -11.86 -23.83 2.01
N ARG A 386 -13.09 -23.75 2.49
CA ARG A 386 -13.38 -23.63 3.92
C ARG A 386 -13.18 -24.99 4.58
N LEU A 387 -12.56 -24.99 5.75
CA LEU A 387 -12.31 -26.18 6.56
C LEU A 387 -13.29 -26.23 7.74
N LYS A 388 -13.83 -27.41 8.02
CA LYS A 388 -14.64 -27.70 9.20
C LYS A 388 -13.94 -28.78 10.00
N CYS A 389 -13.58 -28.48 11.26
CA CYS A 389 -12.79 -29.37 12.12
C CYS A 389 -11.47 -29.84 11.46
N GLY A 390 -10.82 -28.97 10.67
CA GLY A 390 -9.58 -29.27 9.97
C GLY A 390 -9.71 -30.08 8.67
N ALA A 391 -10.93 -30.49 8.28
CA ALA A 391 -11.20 -31.18 7.03
C ALA A 391 -11.85 -30.25 5.99
N PRO A 392 -11.63 -30.47 4.68
CA PRO A 392 -12.36 -29.77 3.60
C PRO A 392 -13.87 -29.85 3.77
N ASP A 393 -14.56 -28.70 3.77
CA ASP A 393 -16.01 -28.61 3.91
C ASP A 393 -16.67 -28.13 2.62
N VAL A 394 -16.28 -26.96 2.12
CA VAL A 394 -16.86 -26.39 0.89
C VAL A 394 -15.84 -25.57 0.11
N VAL A 395 -15.86 -25.72 -1.21
CA VAL A 395 -15.12 -24.84 -2.12
C VAL A 395 -15.83 -23.49 -2.14
N VAL A 396 -15.14 -22.44 -1.69
CA VAL A 396 -15.66 -21.06 -1.63
C VAL A 396 -15.26 -20.25 -2.86
N ASN A 397 -14.15 -20.60 -3.51
CA ASN A 397 -13.70 -19.96 -4.75
C ASN A 397 -12.85 -20.92 -5.58
N GLU A 398 -12.84 -20.74 -6.89
CA GLU A 398 -12.05 -21.54 -7.83
C GLU A 398 -11.40 -20.61 -8.86
N THR A 399 -10.14 -20.83 -9.17
CA THR A 399 -9.42 -20.12 -10.23
C THR A 399 -8.74 -21.10 -11.16
N TYR A 400 -8.69 -20.74 -12.45
CA TYR A 400 -8.14 -21.59 -13.51
C TYR A 400 -7.21 -20.76 -14.39
N SER A 401 -5.99 -21.24 -14.62
CA SER A 401 -5.00 -20.59 -15.49
C SER A 401 -4.19 -21.61 -16.27
N LEU A 402 -3.33 -21.15 -17.17
CA LEU A 402 -2.26 -22.00 -17.73
C LEU A 402 -1.00 -21.79 -16.91
N VAL A 403 -0.16 -22.81 -16.82
CA VAL A 403 1.19 -22.76 -16.26
C VAL A 403 2.15 -23.42 -17.23
N CYS A 404 3.22 -22.72 -17.59
CA CYS A 404 4.24 -23.22 -18.50
C CYS A 404 5.49 -23.59 -17.71
N PHE A 405 6.03 -24.77 -17.98
CA PHE A 405 7.29 -25.25 -17.43
C PHE A 405 8.39 -25.17 -18.48
N ASP A 406 9.54 -24.61 -18.13
CA ASP A 406 10.73 -24.60 -18.99
C ASP A 406 11.36 -26.01 -19.12
N ALA A 407 12.45 -26.11 -19.89
CA ALA A 407 13.13 -27.38 -20.13
C ALA A 407 13.74 -28.00 -18.85
N GLU A 408 13.90 -27.20 -17.79
CA GLU A 408 14.41 -27.61 -16.49
C GLU A 408 13.29 -27.80 -15.44
N GLY A 409 12.02 -27.67 -15.84
CA GLY A 409 10.86 -27.85 -14.97
C GLY A 409 10.58 -26.67 -14.03
N ARG A 410 11.12 -25.47 -14.30
CA ARG A 410 10.76 -24.24 -13.59
C ARG A 410 9.52 -23.61 -14.20
N VAL A 411 8.73 -22.92 -13.38
CA VAL A 411 7.59 -22.14 -13.87
C VAL A 411 8.10 -20.88 -14.58
N ASP A 412 7.71 -20.70 -15.84
CA ASP A 412 7.98 -19.47 -16.60
C ASP A 412 7.15 -18.29 -16.02
N PRO A 413 7.78 -17.26 -15.41
CA PRO A 413 7.08 -16.13 -14.81
C PRO A 413 6.25 -15.31 -15.78
N ALA A 414 6.56 -15.36 -17.09
CA ALA A 414 5.79 -14.65 -18.11
C ALA A 414 4.35 -15.21 -18.25
N HIS A 415 4.14 -16.45 -17.79
CA HIS A 415 2.86 -17.17 -17.81
C HIS A 415 2.42 -17.64 -16.41
N ALA A 416 3.18 -17.33 -15.37
CA ALA A 416 2.79 -17.57 -13.97
C ALA A 416 1.48 -16.82 -13.65
N PRO A 417 0.66 -17.35 -12.72
CA PRO A 417 -0.68 -16.85 -12.48
C PRO A 417 -0.67 -15.37 -12.07
N SER A 418 -0.93 -14.51 -13.05
CA SER A 418 -1.34 -13.14 -12.79
C SER A 418 -2.72 -13.19 -12.17
N ALA A 419 -2.82 -12.81 -10.90
CA ALA A 419 -4.09 -12.52 -10.26
C ALA A 419 -4.76 -11.36 -11.03
N ALA A 420 -5.72 -11.72 -11.89
CA ALA A 420 -6.55 -10.89 -12.77
C ALA A 420 -6.16 -10.90 -14.26
N GLN A 421 -6.84 -11.75 -15.04
CA GLN A 421 -7.08 -11.48 -16.45
C GLN A 421 -8.47 -10.81 -16.63
N PRO A 422 -8.58 -9.72 -17.43
CA PRO A 422 -9.85 -9.14 -17.83
C PRO A 422 -10.48 -9.91 -19.01
N PRO A 423 -11.82 -9.88 -19.19
CA PRO A 423 -12.50 -10.63 -20.24
C PRO A 423 -12.54 -9.84 -21.54
N SER A 424 -11.85 -10.31 -22.58
CA SER A 424 -12.21 -9.94 -23.94
C SER A 424 -11.70 -10.94 -24.97
N ALA A 425 -12.64 -11.36 -25.82
CA ALA A 425 -12.70 -12.56 -26.65
C ALA A 425 -13.04 -13.81 -25.83
N ALA A 426 -14.03 -14.58 -26.26
CA ALA A 426 -14.11 -15.98 -25.90
C ALA A 426 -13.16 -16.71 -26.85
N PRO A 427 -11.93 -17.06 -26.44
CA PRO A 427 -11.48 -18.39 -26.79
C PRO A 427 -12.36 -19.36 -26.00
N GLU A 428 -12.62 -20.54 -26.52
CA GLU A 428 -12.95 -21.68 -25.65
C GLU A 428 -11.94 -21.61 -24.49
N ASN A 429 -12.41 -21.43 -23.26
CA ASN A 429 -11.51 -21.09 -22.15
C ASN A 429 -10.67 -22.33 -21.85
N THR A 430 -9.52 -22.44 -22.52
CA THR A 430 -8.70 -23.64 -22.57
C THR A 430 -8.18 -24.03 -21.20
N ALA A 431 -8.24 -23.15 -20.20
CA ALA A 431 -7.85 -23.46 -18.82
C ALA A 431 -8.97 -24.10 -17.98
N TRP A 432 -10.23 -24.09 -18.42
CA TRP A 432 -11.31 -24.68 -17.64
C TRP A 432 -11.16 -26.19 -17.54
N PRO A 433 -11.48 -26.78 -16.37
CA PRO A 433 -11.54 -28.22 -16.24
C PRO A 433 -12.73 -28.74 -17.05
N THR A 434 -12.58 -29.95 -17.59
CA THR A 434 -13.71 -30.74 -18.05
C THR A 434 -14.59 -31.13 -16.84
N THR A 435 -15.84 -31.52 -17.09
CA THR A 435 -16.71 -32.03 -16.02
C THR A 435 -16.05 -33.20 -15.28
N ALA A 436 -15.42 -34.13 -16.01
CA ALA A 436 -14.72 -35.27 -15.42
C ALA A 436 -13.52 -34.85 -14.54
N GLU A 437 -12.76 -33.83 -14.94
CA GLU A 437 -11.66 -33.30 -14.14
C GLU A 437 -12.15 -32.59 -12.88
N ARG A 438 -13.26 -31.85 -12.99
CA ARG A 438 -13.89 -31.21 -11.84
C ARG A 438 -14.41 -32.24 -10.84
N ASP A 439 -15.10 -33.27 -11.32
CA ASP A 439 -15.59 -34.37 -10.47
C ASP A 439 -14.43 -35.09 -9.78
N ARG A 440 -13.32 -35.31 -10.50
CA ARG A 440 -12.12 -35.91 -9.92
C ARG A 440 -11.44 -35.02 -8.88
N MET A 441 -11.37 -33.70 -9.10
CA MET A 441 -10.89 -32.75 -8.08
C MET A 441 -11.78 -32.77 -6.83
N GLN A 442 -13.11 -32.85 -7.00
CA GLN A 442 -14.04 -32.99 -5.88
C GLN A 442 -13.83 -34.30 -5.12
N GLU A 443 -13.65 -35.42 -5.82
CA GLU A 443 -13.38 -36.71 -5.21
C GLU A 443 -12.05 -36.73 -4.46
N LEU A 444 -10.99 -36.16 -5.03
CA LEU A 444 -9.67 -36.08 -4.38
C LEU A 444 -9.71 -35.21 -3.11
N LEU A 445 -10.52 -34.15 -3.11
CA LEU A 445 -10.62 -33.21 -2.00
C LEU A 445 -11.58 -33.67 -0.89
N PHE A 446 -12.76 -34.17 -1.27
CA PHE A 446 -13.86 -34.49 -0.33
C PHE A 446 -14.09 -36.00 -0.15
N GLY A 447 -13.60 -36.85 -1.05
CA GLY A 447 -13.89 -38.28 -1.09
C GLY A 447 -13.23 -39.12 0.01
N LYS A 448 -12.35 -38.54 0.84
CA LYS A 448 -11.73 -39.26 1.98
C LYS A 448 -12.54 -39.21 3.28
N SER A 449 -13.79 -38.74 3.24
CA SER A 449 -14.65 -38.59 4.43
C SER A 449 -15.89 -39.48 4.37
N GLN A 450 -15.72 -40.80 4.53
CA GLN A 450 -16.78 -41.66 5.06
C GLN A 450 -16.28 -42.43 6.28
N SER A 451 -16.45 -41.81 7.45
CA SER A 451 -17.12 -42.46 8.58
C SER A 451 -17.62 -41.37 9.54
N PRO A 452 -18.93 -41.14 9.67
CA PRO A 452 -19.50 -40.30 10.71
C PRO A 452 -19.73 -41.17 11.95
N ASP A 453 -19.11 -40.82 13.09
CA ASP A 453 -19.70 -40.98 14.43
C ASP A 453 -18.65 -40.68 15.51
N ALA A 454 -18.78 -39.53 16.14
CA ALA A 454 -18.74 -39.39 17.60
C ALA A 454 -19.01 -37.93 17.95
N SER A 455 -20.19 -37.74 18.52
CA SER A 455 -20.66 -36.57 19.24
C SER A 455 -19.60 -35.88 20.09
N CYS A 456 -19.66 -34.55 20.05
CA CYS A 456 -19.63 -33.66 21.21
C CYS A 456 -19.52 -34.40 22.57
N ALA A 457 -18.33 -34.40 23.15
CA ALA A 457 -18.15 -34.74 24.56
C ALA A 457 -17.12 -33.78 25.17
N VAL A 458 -17.65 -32.85 25.96
CA VAL A 458 -16.96 -32.09 26.99
C VAL A 458 -16.15 -33.05 27.86
N PHE A 459 -14.85 -32.80 28.03
CA PHE A 459 -14.17 -33.12 29.29
C PHE A 459 -13.15 -32.04 29.64
N ALA A 460 -13.33 -31.53 30.85
CA ALA A 460 -12.50 -30.57 31.53
C ALA A 460 -11.38 -31.27 32.32
N VAL A 461 -10.36 -30.47 32.68
CA VAL A 461 -9.39 -30.64 33.78
C VAL A 461 -8.42 -31.83 33.67
N ASN A 462 -7.14 -31.56 33.39
CA ASN A 462 -6.13 -31.16 34.38
C ASN A 462 -4.89 -30.55 33.69
#